data_AF-A0A1U9QV88-F1
#
_entry.id   AF-A0A1U9QV88-F1
#
_cell.length_a   1.000
_cell.length_b   1.000
_cell.length_c   1.000
_cell.angle_alpha   90.00
_cell.angle_beta   90.00
_cell.angle_gamma   90.00
#
_symmetry.space_group_name_H-M   'P 1'
#
loop_
_entity.id
_entity.type
_entity.pdbx_description
1 polymer ?
#
loop_
_entity_poly.entity_id
_entity_poly.type
_entity_poly.pdbx_seq_one_letter_code
_entity_poly.pdbx_strand_id
1 'polypeptide(L)'
;MSGHWPYAVMDSARQAQVGQAVARALAEAMERRDLSANALATASGVNRQVISNILAGTVWPDMFTLASIEETLDEMLWPRHTDWPGDDDGARHQPIPSHRRSGE
;
A
#
# COMPACT_ATOMS: atom_id res chain seq x y z
N MET A 1 17.44 2.08 -4.14
CA MET A 1 16.37 1.39 -3.37
C MET A 1 16.94 0.87 -2.07
N SER A 2 16.41 1.33 -0.94
CA SER A 2 16.73 0.83 0.40
C SER A 2 15.43 0.39 1.09
N GLY A 3 15.50 -0.64 1.94
CA GLY A 3 14.33 -1.21 2.62
C GLY A 3 13.62 -2.32 1.84
N HIS A 4 12.50 -2.81 2.38
CA HIS A 4 11.68 -3.88 1.81
C HIS A 4 10.28 -3.37 1.50
N TRP A 5 9.69 -3.83 0.40
CA TRP A 5 8.28 -3.58 0.12
C TRP A 5 7.40 -3.97 1.31
N PRO A 6 6.33 -3.22 1.65
CA PRO A 6 5.88 -1.97 1.02
C PRO A 6 6.50 -0.68 1.62
N TYR A 7 7.60 -0.80 2.35
CA TYR A 7 8.26 0.29 3.08
C TYR A 7 9.58 0.76 2.46
N ALA A 8 9.96 0.22 1.30
CA ALA A 8 11.21 0.59 0.63
C ALA A 8 11.15 2.02 0.08
N VAL A 9 12.27 2.74 0.09
CA VAL A 9 12.41 4.00 -0.65
C VAL A 9 12.65 3.66 -2.13
N MET A 10 11.74 4.12 -3.00
CA MET A 10 11.78 3.85 -4.44
C MET A 10 12.04 5.12 -5.25
N ASP A 11 13.11 5.12 -6.05
CA ASP A 11 13.36 6.11 -7.12
C ASP A 11 12.70 5.67 -8.43
N SER A 12 11.50 5.09 -8.34
CA SER A 12 10.78 4.51 -9.47
C SER A 12 9.72 5.45 -10.02
N ALA A 13 9.17 5.12 -11.19
CA ALA A 13 8.07 5.86 -11.81
C ALA A 13 6.89 6.02 -10.84
N ARG A 14 6.20 7.17 -10.93
CA ARG A 14 5.09 7.55 -10.04
C ARG A 14 4.04 6.45 -9.84
N GLN A 15 3.72 5.70 -10.89
CA GLN A 15 2.76 4.59 -10.86
C GLN A 15 3.19 3.48 -9.89
N ALA A 16 4.48 3.15 -9.85
CA ALA A 16 5.01 2.16 -8.93
C ALA A 16 4.97 2.66 -7.48
N GLN A 17 5.23 3.95 -7.26
CA GLN A 17 5.07 4.59 -5.94
C GLN A 17 3.61 4.58 -5.46
N VAL A 18 2.65 4.80 -6.36
CA VAL A 18 1.21 4.65 -6.05
C VAL A 18 0.89 3.22 -5.64
N GLY A 19 1.37 2.22 -6.38
CA GLY A 19 1.21 0.81 -6.01
C GLY A 19 1.80 0.49 -4.63
N GLN A 20 2.99 1.02 -4.32
CA GLN A 20 3.61 0.86 -3.01
C GLN A 20 2.79 1.52 -1.89
N ALA A 21 2.26 2.72 -2.14
CA ALA A 21 1.39 3.41 -1.18
C ALA A 21 0.14 2.60 -0.85
N VAL A 22 -0.51 1.99 -1.85
CA VAL A 22 -1.67 1.12 -1.64
C VAL A 22 -1.29 -0.11 -0.81
N ALA A 23 -0.21 -0.80 -1.17
CA ALA A 23 0.23 -1.97 -0.42
C ALA A 23 0.64 -1.65 1.02
N ARG A 24 1.23 -0.47 1.25
CA ARG A 24 1.56 0.02 2.58
C ARG A 24 0.31 0.32 3.39
N ALA A 25 -0.62 1.09 2.84
CA ALA A 25 -1.88 1.41 3.52
C ALA A 25 -2.64 0.13 3.89
N LEU A 26 -2.65 -0.87 2.99
CA LEU A 26 -3.22 -2.18 3.26
C LEU A 26 -2.53 -2.89 4.44
N ALA A 27 -1.19 -2.96 4.42
CA ALA A 27 -0.42 -3.59 5.50
C ALA A 27 -0.70 -2.93 6.86
N GLU A 28 -0.67 -1.61 6.91
CA GLU A 28 -0.93 -0.83 8.12
C GLU A 28 -2.38 -0.97 8.60
N ALA A 29 -3.36 -0.98 7.70
CA ALA A 29 -4.77 -1.19 8.05
C ALA A 29 -5.03 -2.59 8.62
N MET A 30 -4.39 -3.61 8.03
CA MET A 30 -4.44 -4.98 8.55
C MET A 30 -3.79 -5.08 9.93
N GLU A 31 -2.61 -4.48 10.12
CA GLU A 31 -1.91 -4.48 11.41
C GLU A 31 -2.74 -3.79 12.51
N ARG A 32 -3.30 -2.60 12.24
CA ARG A 32 -4.13 -1.87 13.22
C ARG A 32 -5.37 -2.64 13.67
N ARG A 33 -5.85 -3.58 12.86
CA ARG A 33 -7.07 -4.38 13.11
C ARG A 33 -6.77 -5.84 13.48
N ASP A 34 -5.50 -6.21 13.61
CA ASP A 34 -5.06 -7.59 13.83
C ASP A 34 -5.64 -8.58 12.80
N LEU A 35 -5.74 -8.14 11.54
CA LEU A 35 -6.30 -8.94 10.45
C LEU A 35 -5.22 -9.72 9.71
N SER A 36 -5.43 -11.03 9.60
CA SER A 36 -4.68 -11.86 8.65
C SER A 36 -5.20 -11.68 7.21
N ALA A 37 -4.37 -12.00 6.22
CA ALA A 37 -4.80 -12.04 4.82
C ALA A 37 -5.95 -13.02 4.58
N ASN A 38 -6.04 -14.08 5.38
CA ASN A 38 -7.14 -15.04 5.31
C ASN A 38 -8.45 -14.43 5.82
N ALA A 39 -8.42 -13.75 6.97
CA ALA A 39 -9.58 -13.08 7.53
C ALA A 39 -10.11 -11.99 6.58
N LEU A 40 -9.20 -11.19 6.01
CA LEU A 40 -9.57 -10.17 5.02
C LEU A 40 -10.14 -10.79 3.74
N ALA A 41 -9.58 -11.89 3.25
CA ALA A 41 -10.12 -12.60 2.09
C ALA A 41 -11.56 -13.09 2.33
N THR A 42 -11.82 -13.67 3.50
CA THR A 42 -13.16 -14.13 3.88
C THR A 42 -14.16 -12.96 3.96
N ALA A 43 -13.75 -11.82 4.52
CA ALA A 43 -14.64 -10.68 4.70
C ALA A 43 -14.90 -9.91 3.38
N SER A 44 -13.88 -9.76 2.53
CA SER A 44 -13.97 -8.97 1.28
C SER A 44 -14.39 -9.77 0.05
N GLY A 45 -14.38 -11.10 0.12
CA GLY A 45 -14.56 -11.97 -1.05
C GLY A 45 -13.37 -11.95 -2.03
N VAL A 46 -12.31 -11.19 -1.75
CA VAL A 46 -11.08 -11.16 -2.54
C VAL A 46 -10.25 -12.41 -2.26
N ASN A 47 -9.62 -12.96 -3.30
CA ASN A 47 -8.76 -14.13 -3.16
C ASN A 47 -7.56 -13.83 -2.23
N ARG A 48 -7.34 -14.70 -1.22
CA ARG A 48 -6.22 -14.59 -0.26
C ARG A 48 -4.84 -14.45 -0.93
N GLN A 49 -4.63 -15.13 -2.06
CA GLN A 49 -3.37 -15.05 -2.80
C GLN A 49 -3.19 -13.66 -3.45
N VAL A 50 -4.27 -13.03 -3.91
CA VAL A 50 -4.22 -11.66 -4.45
C VAL A 50 -3.81 -10.69 -3.35
N ILE A 51 -4.41 -10.77 -2.17
CA ILE A 51 -4.02 -9.96 -1.00
C ILE A 51 -2.54 -10.17 -0.67
N SER A 52 -2.09 -11.42 -0.60
CA SER A 52 -0.69 -11.76 -0.31
C SER A 52 0.27 -11.22 -1.38
N ASN A 53 -0.12 -11.26 -2.65
CA ASN A 53 0.69 -10.77 -3.76
C ASN A 53 0.77 -9.23 -3.79
N ILE A 54 -0.30 -8.52 -3.43
CA ILE A 54 -0.29 -7.06 -3.27
C ILE A 54 0.68 -6.68 -2.15
N LEU A 55 0.58 -7.35 -0.99
CA LEU A 55 1.48 -7.14 0.14
C LEU A 55 2.94 -7.49 -0.17
N ALA A 56 3.18 -8.38 -1.13
CA ALA A 56 4.52 -8.74 -1.61
C ALA A 56 5.02 -7.87 -2.79
N GLY A 57 4.15 -7.02 -3.37
CA GLY A 57 4.48 -6.18 -4.51
C GLY A 57 4.61 -6.93 -5.84
N THR A 58 4.06 -8.14 -5.93
CA THR A 58 4.14 -8.99 -7.14
C THR A 58 2.97 -8.80 -8.09
N VAL A 59 1.90 -8.12 -7.65
CA VAL A 59 0.76 -7.72 -8.49
C VAL A 59 0.29 -6.32 -8.12
N TRP A 60 -0.39 -5.66 -9.05
CA TRP A 60 -1.16 -4.45 -8.78
C TRP A 60 -2.64 -4.82 -8.63
N PRO A 61 -3.34 -4.30 -7.61
CA PRO A 61 -4.78 -4.51 -7.51
C PRO A 61 -5.49 -3.83 -8.68
N ASP A 62 -6.51 -4.48 -9.22
CA ASP A 62 -7.48 -3.82 -10.07
C ASP A 62 -8.49 -3.00 -9.25
N MET A 63 -9.33 -2.23 -9.94
CA MET A 63 -10.32 -1.36 -9.29
C MET A 63 -11.34 -2.13 -8.46
N PHE A 64 -11.73 -3.33 -8.89
CA PHE A 64 -12.69 -4.17 -8.18
C PHE A 64 -12.09 -4.67 -6.85
N THR A 65 -10.87 -5.18 -6.90
CA THR A 65 -10.11 -5.64 -5.74
C THR A 65 -9.92 -4.52 -4.73
N LEU A 66 -9.52 -3.33 -5.21
CA LEU A 66 -9.28 -2.18 -4.34
C LEU A 66 -10.58 -1.76 -3.65
N ALA A 67 -11.67 -1.55 -4.41
CA ALA A 67 -12.95 -1.15 -3.85
C ALA A 67 -13.50 -2.14 -2.82
N SER A 68 -13.43 -3.45 -3.11
CA SER A 68 -13.90 -4.49 -2.17
C SER A 68 -13.12 -4.51 -0.86
N ILE A 69 -11.80 -4.30 -0.92
CA ILE A 69 -10.96 -4.21 0.28
C ILE A 69 -11.27 -2.92 1.06
N GLU A 70 -11.39 -1.78 0.38
CA GLU A 70 -11.69 -0.49 1.01
C GLU A 70 -13.06 -0.50 1.70
N GLU A 71 -14.09 -1.08 1.07
CA GLU A 71 -15.42 -1.24 1.67
C GLU A 71 -15.37 -2.16 2.90
N THR A 72 -14.62 -3.26 2.82
CA THR A 72 -14.46 -4.20 3.95
C THR A 72 -13.71 -3.58 5.12
N LEU A 73 -12.69 -2.77 4.81
CA LEU A 73 -11.92 -2.07 5.82
C LEU A 73 -12.61 -0.76 6.25
N ASP A 74 -13.64 -0.26 5.57
CA ASP A 74 -14.15 1.11 5.81
C ASP A 74 -12.99 2.14 5.86
N GLU A 75 -12.06 2.01 4.92
CA GLU A 75 -10.83 2.82 4.87
C GLU A 75 -10.35 3.01 3.43
N MET A 76 -10.04 4.24 3.05
CA MET A 76 -9.47 4.57 1.73
C MET A 76 -7.99 4.19 1.66
N LEU A 77 -7.65 3.24 0.82
CA LEU A 77 -6.27 2.81 0.54
C LEU A 77 -5.66 3.57 -0.62
N TRP A 78 -6.48 4.08 -1.56
CA TRP A 78 -6.00 4.89 -2.66
C TRP A 78 -5.38 6.19 -2.15
N PRO A 79 -4.09 6.46 -2.45
CA PRO A 79 -3.45 7.68 -1.99
C PRO A 79 -3.96 8.92 -2.75
N ARG A 80 -3.95 10.07 -2.08
CA ARG A 80 -4.04 11.39 -2.76
C ARG A 80 -2.73 11.73 -3.48
N HIS A 81 -2.31 10.87 -4.40
CA HIS A 81 -1.02 10.96 -5.07
C HIS A 81 -0.88 12.17 -6.01
N THR A 82 -1.97 12.88 -6.29
CA THR A 82 -1.97 14.16 -6.98
C THR A 82 -1.35 15.27 -6.15
N ASP A 83 -1.38 15.15 -4.83
CA ASP A 83 -0.96 16.20 -3.90
C ASP A 83 0.47 15.98 -3.40
N TRP A 84 1.11 14.90 -3.85
CA TRP A 84 2.48 14.56 -3.49
C TRP A 84 3.48 15.63 -3.96
N PRO A 85 4.49 15.96 -3.12
CA PRO A 85 5.46 17.00 -3.43
C PRO A 85 6.22 16.65 -4.71
N GLY A 86 6.38 17.64 -5.58
CA GLY A 86 7.34 17.57 -6.68
C GLY A 86 8.78 17.70 -6.14
N ASP A 87 9.74 17.02 -6.76
CA ASP A 87 11.14 17.41 -6.69
C ASP A 87 11.39 18.67 -7.54
N ASP A 88 12.63 19.17 -7.51
CA ASP A 88 13.04 20.35 -8.28
C ASP A 88 12.89 20.14 -9.81
N ASP A 89 12.82 18.89 -10.26
CA ASP A 89 12.58 18.47 -11.65
C ASP A 89 11.08 18.29 -11.96
N GLY A 90 10.19 18.51 -10.99
CA GLY A 90 8.72 18.43 -11.10
C GLY A 90 8.14 17.02 -10.94
N ALA A 91 8.95 16.00 -10.64
CA ALA A 91 8.51 14.64 -10.38
C ALA A 91 7.89 14.52 -8.98
N ARG A 92 6.64 14.05 -8.90
CA ARG A 92 5.93 13.92 -7.61
C ARG A 92 6.29 12.62 -6.90
N HIS A 93 6.77 12.73 -5.66
CA HIS A 93 7.21 11.59 -4.87
C HIS A 93 6.28 11.25 -3.72
N GLN A 94 6.07 9.96 -3.51
CA GLN A 94 5.42 9.47 -2.30
C GLN A 94 6.13 10.02 -1.07
N PRO A 95 5.41 10.64 -0.12
CA PRO A 95 5.99 11.05 1.14
C PRO A 95 6.61 9.84 1.82
N ILE A 96 7.92 9.93 2.11
CA ILE A 96 8.62 8.91 2.88
C ILE A 96 8.02 8.97 4.29
N PRO A 97 7.36 7.91 4.79
CA PRO A 97 6.89 7.89 6.16
C PRO A 97 8.09 8.07 7.08
N SER A 98 7.98 8.94 8.07
CA SER A 98 8.89 8.95 9.19
C SER A 98 8.73 7.63 9.94
N HIS A 99 9.51 6.60 9.57
CA HIS A 99 9.59 5.40 10.38
C HIS A 99 10.04 5.84 11.77
N ARG A 100 9.16 5.65 12.77
CA ARG A 100 9.57 5.58 14.17
C ARG A 100 10.71 4.56 14.21
N ARG A 101 11.93 5.00 14.58
CA ARG A 101 13.01 4.07 14.91
C ARG A 101 12.45 3.10 15.96
N SER A 102 12.29 1.84 15.59
CA SER A 102 12.17 0.77 16.57
C SER A 102 13.58 0.23 16.81
N GLY A 103 14.09 0.50 18.01
CA GLY A 103 15.33 0.01 18.63
C GLY A 103 16.57 0.87 18.36
N GLU A 104 17.41 1.30 19.31
CA GLU A 104 17.70 0.83 20.70
C GLU A 104 17.79 -0.69 20.90
#